data_AF-A0A256BEV1-F1
#
_entry.id   AF-A0A256BEV1-F1
#
_cell.length_a   1.000
_cell.length_b   1.000
_cell.length_c   1.000
_cell.angle_alpha   90.00
_cell.angle_beta   90.00
_cell.angle_gamma   90.00
#
_symmetry.space_group_name_H-M   'P 1'
#
loop_
_entity.id
_entity.type
_entity.pdbx_description
1 polymer ?
#
loop_
_entity_poly.entity_id
_entity_poly.type
_entity_poly.pdbx_seq_one_letter_code
_entity_poly.pdbx_strand_id
1 'polypeptide(L)' 'MARRTVGKRPTALIGGIIRAKLQKLRTPIGSYDLQIAAIALANDIILVTHNTREFERVEGLKLED' A
#
# COMPACT_ATOMS: atom_id res chain seq x y z
N MET A 1 -1.80 -22.47 13.97
CA MET A 1 -0.97 -21.44 13.32
C MET A 1 -1.57 -20.07 13.66
N ALA A 2 -1.20 -19.52 14.81
CA ALA A 2 -1.78 -18.28 15.32
C ALA A 2 -1.21 -17.09 14.52
N ARG A 3 -2.01 -16.44 13.68
CA ARG A 3 -1.68 -15.12 13.17
C ARG A 3 -1.67 -14.18 14.38
N ARG A 4 -0.48 -13.94 14.94
CA ARG A 4 -0.25 -12.84 15.89
C ARG A 4 -0.79 -11.58 15.22
N THR A 5 -1.88 -11.03 15.75
CA THR A 5 -2.29 -9.66 15.46
C THR A 5 -1.29 -8.74 16.13
N VAL A 6 -0.11 -8.59 15.53
CA VAL A 6 0.72 -7.40 15.75
C VAL A 6 -0.21 -6.23 15.43
N GLY A 7 -0.45 -5.35 16.40
CA GLY A 7 -1.46 -4.30 16.33
C GLY A 7 -1.48 -3.68 14.93
N LYS A 8 -2.51 -4.00 14.15
CA LYS A 8 -2.59 -3.55 12.75
C LYS A 8 -2.56 -2.04 12.79
N ARG A 9 -1.54 -1.44 12.19
CA ARG A 9 -1.54 0.01 11.97
C ARG A 9 -2.83 0.34 11.21
N PRO A 10 -3.63 1.32 11.66
CA PRO A 10 -4.82 1.73 10.95
C PRO A 10 -4.50 2.00 9.48
N THR A 11 -5.30 1.45 8.56
CA THR A 11 -5.14 1.64 7.11
C THR A 11 -5.01 3.13 6.75
N ALA A 12 -5.75 3.99 7.45
CA ALA A 12 -5.67 5.44 7.29
C ALA A 12 -4.26 6.01 7.57
N LEU A 13 -3.56 5.52 8.58
CA LEU A 13 -2.18 5.94 8.88
C LEU A 13 -1.22 5.46 7.80
N ILE A 14 -1.36 4.22 7.32
CA ILE A 14 -0.54 3.68 6.23
C ILE A 14 -0.74 4.51 4.95
N GLY A 15 -1.99 4.79 4.56
CA GLY A 15 -2.29 5.63 3.40
C GLY A 15 -1.73 7.04 3.53
N GLY A 16 -1.80 7.64 4.72
CA GLY A 16 -1.18 8.95 4.99
C GLY A 16 0.34 8.94 4.78
N ILE A 17 1.04 7.91 5.26
CA ILE A 17 2.48 7.74 5.10
C ILE A 17 2.85 7.57 3.62
N ILE A 18 2.14 6.69 2.90
CA ILE A 18 2.38 6.47 1.47
C ILE A 18 2.19 7.78 0.70
N ARG A 19 1.08 8.50 0.94
CA ARG A 19 0.80 9.76 0.26
C ARG A 19 1.89 10.80 0.50
N ALA A 20 2.30 10.97 1.75
CA ALA A 20 3.36 11.92 2.10
C ALA A 20 4.70 11.58 1.43
N LYS A 21 5.09 10.30 1.42
CA LYS A 21 6.31 9.84 0.74
C LYS A 21 6.27 10.11 -0.77
N LEU A 22 5.20 9.67 -1.43
CA LEU A 22 5.05 9.83 -2.88
C LEU A 22 4.92 11.29 -3.32
N GLN A 23 4.24 12.13 -2.53
CA GLN A 23 4.21 13.57 -2.77
C GLN A 23 5.60 14.20 -2.66
N LYS A 24 6.40 13.81 -1.66
CA LYS A 24 7.79 14.29 -1.52
C LYS A 24 8.67 13.88 -2.71
N LEU A 25 8.42 12.71 -3.28
CA LEU A 25 9.12 12.18 -4.46
C LEU A 25 8.56 12.69 -5.80
N ARG A 26 7.53 13.56 -5.78
CA ARG A 26 6.83 14.07 -6.98
C ARG A 26 6.28 12.95 -7.88
N THR A 27 5.89 11.83 -7.28
CA THR A 27 5.33 10.66 -7.96
C THR A 27 4.03 10.22 -7.29
N PRO A 28 3.00 11.10 -7.24
CA PRO A 28 1.74 10.77 -6.60
C PRO A 28 1.10 9.53 -7.25
N ILE A 29 0.29 8.85 -6.47
CA ILE A 29 -0.55 7.72 -6.91
C ILE A 29 -2.02 8.15 -6.79
N GLY A 30 -2.90 7.54 -7.59
CA GLY A 30 -4.34 7.80 -7.53
C GLY A 30 -4.92 7.64 -6.10
N SER A 31 -5.97 8.40 -5.77
CA SER A 31 -6.57 8.38 -4.43
C SER A 31 -7.18 7.02 -4.05
N TYR A 32 -7.71 6.27 -5.01
CA TYR A 32 -8.20 4.91 -4.82
C TYR A 32 -7.07 3.90 -4.77
N ASP A 33 -6.08 4.02 -5.66
CA ASP A 33 -4.89 3.16 -5.64
C ASP A 33 -4.11 3.29 -4.33
N LEU A 34 -4.04 4.50 -3.77
CA LEU A 34 -3.52 4.74 -2.42
C LEU A 34 -4.25 3.92 -1.36
N GLN A 35 -5.58 3.89 -1.40
CA GLN A 35 -6.40 3.15 -0.43
C GLN A 35 -6.23 1.64 -0.62
N ILE A 36 -6.21 1.16 -1.87
CA ILE A 36 -5.98 -0.24 -2.22
C ILE A 36 -4.60 -0.69 -1.69
N ALA A 37 -3.55 0.07 -1.99
CA ALA A 37 -2.20 -0.20 -1.52
C ALA A 37 -2.10 -0.21 0.01
N ALA A 38 -2.76 0.74 0.68
CA ALA A 38 -2.79 0.80 2.14
C ALA A 38 -3.50 -0.41 2.75
N ILE A 39 -4.60 -0.88 2.17
CA ILE A 39 -5.32 -2.09 2.60
C ILE A 39 -4.43 -3.31 2.41
N ALA A 40 -3.78 -3.45 1.26
CA ALA A 40 -2.90 -4.59 0.98
C ALA A 40 -1.73 -4.67 1.98
N LEU A 41 -1.07 -3.54 2.23
CA LEU A 41 0.00 -3.43 3.22
C LEU A 41 -0.47 -3.70 4.66
N ALA A 42 -1.63 -3.18 5.06
CA ALA A 42 -2.19 -3.39 6.39
C ALA A 42 -2.49 -4.87 6.69
N ASN A 43 -2.72 -5.66 5.65
CA ASN A 43 -3.10 -7.07 5.75
C ASN A 43 -1.96 -8.04 5.37
N ASP A 44 -0.81 -7.51 4.93
CA ASP A 44 0.32 -8.30 4.41
C ASP A 44 -0.09 -9.29 3.30
N ILE A 45 -0.85 -8.79 2.33
CA ILE A 45 -1.36 -9.58 1.19
C ILE A 45 -0.74 -9.12 -0.14
N ILE A 46 -0.80 -10.00 -1.13
CA ILE A 46 -0.39 -9.71 -2.52
C ILE A 46 -1.53 -8.98 -3.23
N LEU A 47 -1.22 -7.89 -3.92
CA LEU A 47 -2.14 -7.18 -4.80
C LEU A 47 -1.93 -7.66 -6.25
N VAL A 48 -2.92 -8.37 -6.79
CA VAL A 48 -2.94 -8.81 -8.19
C VAL A 48 -3.49 -7.67 -9.06
N THR A 49 -2.72 -7.18 -10.02
CA THR A 49 -3.13 -6.05 -10.88
C THR A 49 -2.30 -5.92 -12.14
N HIS A 50 -2.96 -5.64 -13.27
CA HIS A 50 -2.29 -5.23 -14.51
C HIS A 50 -1.73 -3.80 -14.47
N ASN A 51 -2.04 -3.00 -13.44
CA ASN A 51 -1.55 -1.63 -13.27
C ASN A 51 -0.29 -1.55 -12.39
N THR A 52 0.62 -2.52 -12.55
CA THR A 52 1.83 -2.68 -11.73
C THR A 52 2.64 -1.38 -11.62
N ARG A 53 2.77 -0.62 -12.71
CA ARG A 53 3.55 0.64 -12.76
C ARG A 53 3.10 1.74 -11.78
N GLU A 54 1.81 1.81 -11.43
CA GLU A 54 1.33 2.73 -10.38
C GLU A 54 1.75 2.23 -9.00
N PHE A 55 1.54 0.93 -8.75
CA PHE A 55 1.69 0.31 -7.44
C PHE A 55 3.13 0.00 -7.05
N GLU A 56 4.05 -0.18 -8.00
CA GLU A 56 5.49 -0.39 -7.77
C GLU A 56 6.14 0.77 -7.00
N ARG A 57 5.53 1.97 -7.03
CA ARG A 57 6.00 3.14 -6.28
C ARG A 57 5.79 2.98 -4.77
N VAL A 58 4.91 2.08 -4.36
CA VAL A 58 4.57 1.85 -2.95
C VAL A 58 5.55 0.85 -2.35
N GLU A 59 6.49 1.37 -1.57
CA GLU A 59 7.50 0.58 -0.87
C GLU A 59 6.89 -0.52 0.01
N GLY A 60 7.34 -1.76 -0.17
CA GLY A 60 6.93 -2.94 0.60
C GLY A 60 5.62 -3.59 0.14
N LEU A 61 4.96 -3.05 -0.88
CA LEU A 61 3.77 -3.67 -1.47
C LEU A 61 4.15 -4.90 -2.30
N LYS A 62 3.51 -6.04 -2.03
CA LYS A 62 3.68 -7.28 -2.80
C LYS A 62 2.74 -7.25 -4.00
N LEU A 63 3.27 -7.47 -5.20
CA LEU A 63 2.53 -7.42 -6.45
C LEU A 63 2.64 -8.72 -7.24
N GLU A 64 1.58 -9.01 -7.99
CA GLU A 64 1.50 -10.07 -9.00
C GLU A 64 0.68 -9.51 -10.18
N ASP A 65 1.01 -9.92 -11.40
CA ASP A 65 0.33 -9.50 -12.63
C ASP A 65 -0.64 -10.59 -13.11
#